data_AF-A0A2W2GAQ8-F1
#
_entry.id   AF-A0A2W2GAQ8-F1
#
_cell.length_a   1.000
_cell.length_b   1.000
_cell.length_c   1.000
_cell.angle_alpha   90.00
_cell.angle_beta   90.00
_cell.angle_gamma   90.00
#
_symmetry.space_group_name_H-M   'P 1'
#
loop_
_entity.id
_entity.type
_entity.pdbx_description
1 polymer ?
#
loop_
_entity_poly.entity_id
_entity_poly.type
_entity_poly.pdbx_seq_one_letter_code
_entity_poly.pdbx_strand_id
1 'polypeptide(L)'
;MRRPWLLLIVPAIAVSLGCALPSAEPNGPDRSADSDGPARSAEQTAPAELLADGSVPWADLEITGEDLNGRPPEPRSPAAGSKPCRAEQLSGRLTDWRRPDHGGEKPRGMDAAIDNLIGEVDVQNTSTVECTLQGEVPTTMRAGGREIPMLYSHGINEEGRARVVAVPAGGHASLRLDWSGPFCQPVDGQLELAIEVPNGGGTLRAPITADDHPTCQQREGINPNARASLYASGFTEPVVESAPPSSALTRLTVTVAGPPTAAAGSRLTFRVTLGNPTGGPLTLDPCPGYSIERFSLGDATNEPVNTFQLYRLNCRPLTQIPAGGTAVYEMVTEVPASMRAGRELSITWKLYLPHYVQGRGQFGVFTAKIT
;
A
#
# COMPACT_ATOMS: atom_id res chain seq x y z
N MET A 1 49.93 -45.40 0.39
CA MET A 1 48.91 -45.35 1.46
C MET A 1 47.54 -45.21 0.81
N ARG A 2 46.56 -45.96 1.30
CA ARG A 2 45.33 -46.37 0.59
C ARG A 2 44.24 -45.28 0.62
N ARG A 3 43.52 -45.14 -0.50
CA ARG A 3 42.22 -44.48 -0.63
C ARG A 3 41.14 -45.22 0.17
N PRO A 4 40.09 -44.54 0.65
CA PRO A 4 38.77 -45.13 0.77
C PRO A 4 37.83 -44.59 -0.32
N TRP A 5 37.15 -45.53 -0.95
CA TRP A 5 35.93 -45.35 -1.73
C TRP A 5 34.74 -45.13 -0.78
N LEU A 6 33.73 -44.37 -1.20
CA LEU A 6 32.37 -44.54 -0.70
C LEU A 6 31.37 -44.49 -1.86
N LEU A 7 30.51 -45.51 -1.89
CA LEU A 7 29.51 -45.80 -2.89
C LEU A 7 28.24 -44.95 -2.75
N LEU A 8 27.66 -44.68 -3.91
CA LEU A 8 26.27 -44.35 -4.28
C LEU A 8 25.15 -44.91 -3.39
N ILE A 9 24.08 -44.11 -3.20
CA ILE A 9 22.67 -44.55 -3.34
C ILE A 9 21.86 -43.44 -4.03
N VAL A 10 21.21 -43.81 -5.14
CA VAL A 10 20.19 -43.05 -5.90
C VAL A 10 18.83 -43.65 -5.55
N PRO A 11 17.79 -42.87 -5.23
CA PRO A 11 16.41 -43.35 -5.27
C PRO A 11 15.80 -43.10 -6.65
N ALA A 12 15.40 -44.20 -7.30
CA ALA A 12 14.53 -44.21 -8.47
C ALA A 12 13.09 -43.90 -8.03
N ILE A 13 12.44 -42.92 -8.68
CA ILE A 13 11.00 -42.70 -8.55
C ILE A 13 10.31 -43.38 -9.74
N ALA A 14 9.41 -44.30 -9.41
CA ALA A 14 8.62 -45.09 -10.34
C ALA A 14 7.51 -44.23 -10.99
N VAL A 15 7.37 -44.36 -12.30
CA VAL A 15 6.26 -43.85 -13.10
C VAL A 15 5.19 -44.93 -13.15
N SER A 16 3.99 -44.65 -12.62
CA SER A 16 2.80 -45.49 -12.81
C SER A 16 1.94 -44.93 -13.94
N LEU A 17 1.89 -45.70 -15.04
CA LEU A 17 0.88 -45.62 -16.08
C LEU A 17 -0.45 -46.18 -15.56
N GLY A 18 -1.54 -45.44 -15.75
CA GLY A 18 -2.90 -45.93 -15.53
C GLY A 18 -3.81 -45.44 -16.65
N CYS A 19 -4.01 -46.27 -17.67
CA CYS A 19 -5.11 -46.14 -18.64
C CYS A 19 -6.25 -47.08 -18.23
N ALA A 20 -7.47 -46.55 -18.12
CA ALA A 20 -8.71 -47.25 -18.51
C ALA A 20 -9.92 -46.30 -18.45
N LEU A 21 -10.50 -46.01 -19.62
CA LEU A 21 -11.90 -45.59 -19.84
C LEU A 21 -12.77 -46.86 -19.93
N PRO A 22 -14.09 -46.81 -19.65
CA PRO A 22 -15.05 -46.43 -20.71
C PRO A 22 -16.32 -45.67 -20.28
N SER A 23 -16.73 -44.77 -21.20
CA SER A 23 -18.09 -44.49 -21.71
C SER A 23 -19.31 -44.38 -20.78
N ALA A 24 -19.89 -43.18 -20.73
CA ALA A 24 -21.35 -42.97 -20.78
C ALA A 24 -21.69 -41.50 -21.16
N GLU A 25 -22.44 -41.34 -22.25
CA GLU A 25 -23.25 -40.17 -22.63
C GLU A 25 -24.67 -40.72 -22.94
N PRO A 26 -25.72 -39.91 -23.19
CA PRO A 26 -26.09 -38.59 -22.68
C PRO A 26 -27.57 -38.57 -22.21
N ASN A 27 -28.04 -37.54 -21.48
CA ASN A 27 -29.43 -37.00 -21.51
C ASN A 27 -29.59 -35.84 -20.51
N GLY A 28 -29.96 -34.65 -21.00
CA GLY A 28 -30.50 -33.53 -20.19
C GLY A 28 -32.01 -33.69 -19.93
N PRO A 29 -32.79 -32.64 -19.61
CA PRO A 29 -32.47 -31.23 -19.32
C PRO A 29 -33.11 -30.72 -17.99
N ASP A 30 -33.00 -29.40 -17.77
CA ASP A 30 -33.80 -28.55 -16.86
C ASP A 30 -33.67 -28.72 -15.33
N ARG A 31 -32.98 -27.75 -14.72
CA ARG A 31 -33.50 -26.95 -13.61
C ARG A 31 -32.66 -25.68 -13.44
N SER A 32 -33.14 -24.60 -14.02
CA SER A 32 -32.84 -23.23 -13.59
C SER A 32 -33.32 -23.08 -12.16
N ALA A 33 -32.40 -23.23 -11.21
CA ALA A 33 -32.57 -22.76 -9.84
C ALA A 33 -31.82 -21.44 -9.76
N ASP A 34 -32.61 -20.34 -9.78
CA ASP A 34 -32.17 -19.03 -9.36
C ASP A 34 -31.40 -19.16 -8.04
N SER A 35 -30.09 -18.98 -8.16
CA SER A 35 -29.23 -18.80 -7.00
C SER A 35 -29.41 -17.35 -6.56
N ASP A 36 -30.43 -17.14 -5.73
CA ASP A 36 -30.53 -15.96 -4.87
C ASP A 36 -29.21 -15.86 -4.10
N GLY A 37 -28.31 -15.00 -4.59
CA GLY A 37 -27.15 -14.56 -3.84
C GLY A 37 -27.62 -13.95 -2.52
N PRO A 38 -26.83 -14.06 -1.44
CA PRO A 38 -27.22 -13.48 -0.17
C PRO A 38 -27.45 -11.99 -0.37
N ALA A 39 -28.69 -11.57 -0.09
CA ALA A 39 -29.11 -10.19 -0.07
C ALA A 39 -28.04 -9.37 0.67
N ARG A 40 -27.56 -8.30 0.03
CA ARG A 40 -26.81 -7.24 0.70
C ARG A 40 -27.55 -6.92 2.00
N SER A 41 -26.89 -7.20 3.12
CA SER A 41 -27.37 -6.93 4.47
C SER A 41 -28.00 -5.55 4.51
N ALA A 42 -29.19 -5.47 5.12
CA ALA A 42 -29.89 -4.22 5.38
C ALA A 42 -28.89 -3.15 5.85
N GLU A 43 -28.91 -2.01 5.17
CA GLU A 43 -28.10 -0.84 5.46
C GLU A 43 -28.27 -0.50 6.96
N GLN A 44 -27.29 -0.90 7.78
CA GLN A 44 -27.39 -0.83 9.22
C GLN A 44 -27.42 0.65 9.59
N THR A 45 -28.61 1.14 9.93
CA THR A 45 -28.84 2.56 10.11
C THR A 45 -28.08 3.03 11.35
N ALA A 46 -27.05 3.85 11.16
CA ALA A 46 -26.21 4.35 12.25
C ALA A 46 -27.06 5.06 13.33
N PRO A 47 -26.75 4.91 14.63
CA PRO A 47 -27.52 5.58 15.69
C PRO A 47 -27.48 7.11 15.53
N ALA A 48 -28.62 7.76 15.75
CA ALA A 48 -28.77 9.21 15.59
C ALA A 48 -28.73 9.99 16.92
N GLU A 49 -28.66 9.29 18.05
CA GLU A 49 -28.64 9.87 19.39
C GLU A 49 -27.28 9.65 20.05
N LEU A 50 -26.90 10.58 20.92
CA LEU A 50 -25.73 10.42 21.79
C LEU A 50 -26.00 9.34 22.84
N LEU A 51 -24.94 8.68 23.29
CA LEU A 51 -24.97 7.82 24.47
C LEU A 51 -25.24 8.67 25.73
N ALA A 52 -25.64 8.00 26.81
CA ALA A 52 -26.00 8.65 28.07
C ALA A 52 -24.88 9.52 28.67
N ASP A 53 -23.63 9.23 28.34
CA ASP A 53 -22.44 9.99 28.77
C ASP A 53 -22.05 11.12 27.81
N GLY A 54 -22.87 11.38 26.78
CA GLY A 54 -22.66 12.42 25.77
C GLY A 54 -21.71 12.01 24.64
N SER A 55 -21.22 10.78 24.62
CA SER A 55 -20.39 10.29 23.51
C SER A 55 -21.22 9.87 22.29
N VAL A 56 -20.59 9.95 21.12
CA VAL A 56 -21.16 9.48 19.86
C VAL A 56 -20.97 7.97 19.77
N PRO A 57 -22.05 7.17 19.59
CA PRO A 57 -21.93 5.73 19.45
C PRO A 57 -21.25 5.35 18.12
N TRP A 58 -20.46 4.28 18.18
CA TRP A 58 -19.86 3.68 17.00
C TRP A 58 -20.93 3.19 16.02
N ALA A 59 -20.64 3.27 14.73
CA ALA A 59 -21.43 2.67 13.67
C ALA A 59 -20.50 2.04 12.65
N ASP A 60 -20.88 0.87 12.15
CA ASP A 60 -20.12 0.11 11.15
C ASP A 60 -20.33 0.69 9.74
N LEU A 61 -19.84 1.91 9.54
CA LEU A 61 -19.97 2.65 8.29
C LEU A 61 -18.69 2.49 7.48
N GLU A 62 -18.46 1.30 6.94
CA GLU A 62 -17.32 1.05 6.06
C GLU A 62 -17.33 2.00 4.86
N ILE A 63 -16.16 2.49 4.48
CA ILE A 63 -15.96 3.30 3.29
C ILE A 63 -14.74 2.84 2.53
N THR A 64 -14.72 3.14 1.25
CA THR A 64 -13.61 2.86 0.34
C THR A 64 -12.71 4.08 0.19
N GLY A 65 -11.51 3.87 -0.35
CA GLY A 65 -10.67 4.97 -0.80
C GLY A 65 -11.35 5.83 -1.88
N GLU A 66 -12.25 5.25 -2.68
CA GLU A 66 -13.02 5.97 -3.70
C GLU A 66 -14.07 6.89 -3.08
N ASP A 67 -14.70 6.49 -1.97
CA ASP A 67 -15.64 7.36 -1.25
C ASP A 67 -14.97 8.60 -0.67
N LEU A 68 -13.66 8.50 -0.36
CA LEU A 68 -12.87 9.59 0.20
C LEU A 68 -12.21 10.45 -0.88
N ASN A 69 -11.65 9.83 -1.91
CA ASN A 69 -10.81 10.52 -2.90
C ASN A 69 -11.45 10.64 -4.28
N GLY A 70 -12.72 10.21 -4.41
CA GLY A 70 -13.36 10.00 -5.68
C GLY A 70 -12.86 8.72 -6.35
N ARG A 71 -13.63 8.25 -7.34
CA ARG A 71 -13.18 7.18 -8.23
C ARG A 71 -11.93 7.67 -8.97
N PRO A 72 -10.83 6.89 -9.00
CA PRO A 72 -9.69 7.23 -9.83
C PRO A 72 -10.16 7.48 -11.27
N PRO A 73 -9.55 8.45 -11.99
CA PRO A 73 -9.86 8.65 -13.39
C PRO A 73 -9.64 7.33 -14.14
N GLU A 74 -10.59 6.99 -15.02
CA GLU A 74 -10.46 5.81 -15.86
C GLU A 74 -9.22 5.96 -16.73
N PRO A 75 -8.39 4.91 -16.88
CA PRO A 75 -7.26 4.95 -17.78
C PRO A 75 -7.71 5.37 -19.18
N ARG A 76 -6.95 6.27 -19.79
CA ARG A 76 -7.15 6.69 -21.17
C ARG A 76 -7.09 5.48 -22.08
N SER A 77 -8.16 5.27 -22.85
CA SER A 77 -8.13 4.31 -23.94
C SER A 77 -7.15 4.79 -25.03
N PRO A 78 -6.23 3.93 -25.50
CA PRO A 78 -5.35 4.27 -26.62
C PRO A 78 -6.15 4.65 -27.86
N ALA A 79 -5.66 5.64 -28.61
CA ALA A 79 -6.21 5.98 -29.91
C ALA A 79 -6.08 4.80 -30.89
N ALA A 80 -7.02 4.71 -31.83
CA ALA A 80 -6.97 3.67 -32.85
C ALA A 80 -5.66 3.75 -33.65
N GLY A 81 -4.93 2.64 -33.69
CA GLY A 81 -3.64 2.55 -34.40
C GLY A 81 -2.42 2.99 -33.58
N SER A 82 -2.57 3.35 -32.31
CA SER A 82 -1.43 3.60 -31.43
C SER A 82 -0.52 2.38 -31.34
N LYS A 83 0.79 2.60 -31.49
CA LYS A 83 1.82 1.56 -31.50
C LYS A 83 2.60 1.56 -30.18
N PRO A 84 3.25 0.44 -29.80
CA PRO A 84 4.15 0.44 -28.65
C PRO A 84 5.23 1.52 -28.77
N CYS A 85 5.53 2.19 -27.66
CA CYS A 85 6.59 3.18 -27.61
C CYS A 85 7.96 2.54 -27.85
N ARG A 86 8.87 3.32 -28.44
CA ARG A 86 10.30 3.01 -28.52
C ARG A 86 11.10 3.95 -27.64
N ALA A 87 12.27 3.52 -27.18
CA ALA A 87 13.13 4.28 -26.30
C ALA A 87 13.54 5.63 -26.90
N GLU A 88 13.75 5.71 -28.22
CA GLU A 88 14.07 6.96 -28.91
C GLU A 88 12.91 7.97 -28.98
N GLN A 89 11.69 7.54 -28.69
CA GLN A 89 10.49 8.40 -28.60
C GLN A 89 10.26 8.91 -27.17
N LEU A 90 11.07 8.45 -26.21
CA LEU A 90 10.86 8.72 -24.80
C LEU A 90 12.07 9.46 -24.23
N SER A 91 11.81 10.32 -23.26
CA SER A 91 12.81 10.81 -22.32
C SER A 91 12.35 10.46 -20.91
N GLY A 92 13.28 10.08 -20.04
CA GLY A 92 12.97 9.70 -18.66
C GLY A 92 13.81 10.51 -17.69
N ARG A 93 13.29 10.79 -16.50
CA ARG A 93 14.07 11.40 -15.40
C ARG A 93 13.47 11.05 -14.05
N LEU A 94 14.33 10.86 -13.05
CA LEU A 94 13.93 10.80 -11.64
C LEU A 94 14.53 12.01 -10.93
N THR A 95 13.67 12.84 -10.34
CA THR A 95 14.08 14.13 -9.76
C THR A 95 14.07 14.16 -8.24
N ASP A 96 13.29 13.27 -7.61
CA ASP A 96 13.18 13.25 -6.16
C ASP A 96 12.92 11.83 -5.64
N TRP A 97 13.39 11.58 -4.42
CA TRP A 97 13.11 10.38 -3.65
C TRP A 97 12.30 10.76 -2.42
N ARG A 98 11.17 10.08 -2.22
CA ARG A 98 10.36 10.21 -1.01
C ARG A 98 10.67 9.05 -0.09
N ARG A 99 11.02 9.34 1.16
CA ARG A 99 11.00 8.31 2.21
C ARG A 99 9.54 7.97 2.51
N PRO A 100 9.17 6.67 2.62
CA PRO A 100 7.83 6.31 3.05
C PRO A 100 7.54 7.03 4.37
N ASP A 101 6.50 7.86 4.39
CA ASP A 101 6.04 8.43 5.66
C ASP A 101 5.40 7.30 6.45
N HIS A 102 5.97 7.00 7.61
CA HIS A 102 5.41 6.03 8.55
C HIS A 102 4.26 6.63 9.38
N GLY A 103 3.70 7.77 8.97
CA GLY A 103 2.62 8.45 9.69
C GLY A 103 3.06 8.89 11.08
N GLY A 104 4.34 9.22 11.25
CA GLY A 104 4.94 9.54 12.54
C GLY A 104 5.27 8.33 13.44
N GLU A 105 4.94 7.10 13.05
CA GLU A 105 5.45 5.91 13.74
C GLU A 105 6.94 5.74 13.42
N LYS A 106 7.78 5.58 14.46
CA LYS A 106 9.16 5.15 14.21
C LYS A 106 9.10 3.67 13.83
N PRO A 107 9.56 3.28 12.63
CA PRO A 107 9.65 1.87 12.30
C PRO A 107 10.45 1.16 13.38
N ARG A 108 10.04 -0.06 13.75
CA ARG A 108 10.67 -0.87 14.81
C ARG A 108 11.34 -2.10 14.19
N GLY A 109 12.42 -2.58 14.79
CA GLY A 109 13.08 -3.82 14.35
C GLY A 109 13.78 -3.71 12.99
N MET A 110 13.70 -4.76 12.17
CA MET A 110 14.35 -4.80 10.85
C MET A 110 13.79 -3.77 9.88
N ASP A 111 12.50 -3.45 9.95
CA ASP A 111 11.86 -2.41 9.12
C ASP A 111 12.42 -1.01 9.42
N ALA A 112 12.98 -0.80 10.62
CA ALA A 112 13.68 0.44 10.97
C ALA A 112 15.12 0.52 10.42
N ALA A 113 15.69 -0.64 10.09
CA ALA A 113 17.07 -0.76 9.62
C ALA A 113 17.16 -0.75 8.10
N ILE A 114 16.06 -1.08 7.40
CA ILE A 114 15.96 -1.04 5.94
C ILE A 114 15.54 0.36 5.53
N ASP A 115 16.55 1.17 5.17
CA ASP A 115 16.34 2.47 4.57
C ASP A 115 15.62 2.30 3.22
N ASN A 116 14.41 2.85 3.08
CA ASN A 116 13.61 2.72 1.85
C ASN A 116 13.32 4.10 1.24
N LEU A 117 13.45 4.19 -0.08
CA LEU A 117 13.15 5.36 -0.88
C LEU A 117 12.13 4.98 -1.96
N ILE A 118 11.15 5.85 -2.19
CA ILE A 118 10.13 5.72 -3.22
C ILE A 118 10.32 6.88 -4.19
N GLY A 119 10.60 6.59 -5.46
CA GLY A 119 10.76 7.57 -6.51
C GLY A 119 9.77 7.33 -7.64
N GLU A 120 9.52 8.36 -8.42
CA GLU A 120 8.75 8.27 -9.66
C GLU A 120 9.60 8.76 -10.83
N VAL A 121 9.77 7.90 -11.83
CA VAL A 121 10.40 8.29 -13.08
C VAL A 121 9.33 8.93 -13.96
N ASP A 122 9.52 10.20 -14.24
CA ASP A 122 8.75 10.96 -15.22
C ASP A 122 9.23 10.56 -16.63
N VAL A 123 8.38 9.89 -17.40
CA VAL A 123 8.65 9.44 -18.77
C VAL A 123 7.80 10.22 -19.75
N GLN A 124 8.44 11.12 -20.50
CA GLN A 124 7.80 11.96 -21.50
C GLN A 124 7.93 11.38 -22.90
N ASN A 125 6.83 11.33 -23.66
CA ASN A 125 6.86 11.04 -25.09
C ASN A 125 7.29 12.30 -25.85
N THR A 126 8.50 12.28 -26.39
CA THR A 126 9.12 13.38 -27.15
C THR A 126 8.76 13.34 -28.63
N SER A 127 8.03 12.33 -29.09
CA SER A 127 7.57 12.22 -30.46
C SER A 127 6.28 13.01 -30.72
N THR A 128 5.94 13.17 -32.00
CA THR A 128 4.71 13.88 -32.42
C THR A 128 3.48 12.98 -32.50
N VAL A 129 3.59 11.71 -32.10
CA VAL A 129 2.50 10.72 -32.19
C VAL A 129 2.29 10.04 -30.85
N GLU A 130 1.05 9.65 -30.57
CA GLU A 130 0.76 8.81 -29.40
C GLU A 130 1.44 7.45 -29.55
N CYS A 131 1.92 6.91 -28.43
CA CYS A 131 2.40 5.54 -28.34
C CYS A 131 1.88 4.88 -27.04
N THR A 132 2.05 3.57 -26.92
CA THR A 132 1.57 2.80 -25.76
C THR A 132 2.69 2.10 -25.00
N LEU A 133 2.53 2.02 -23.68
CA LEU A 133 3.37 1.26 -22.77
C LEU A 133 2.51 0.20 -22.07
N GLN A 134 3.01 -1.03 -21.98
CA GLN A 134 2.27 -2.15 -21.38
C GLN A 134 3.23 -3.23 -20.91
N GLY A 135 2.96 -3.83 -19.74
CA GLY A 135 3.67 -5.00 -19.25
C GLY A 135 4.73 -4.72 -18.19
N GLU A 136 5.57 -5.72 -17.96
CA GLU A 136 6.71 -5.65 -17.04
C GLU A 136 7.79 -4.72 -17.59
N VAL A 137 8.49 -4.02 -16.68
CA VAL A 137 9.46 -2.99 -17.04
C VAL A 137 10.81 -3.30 -16.36
N PRO A 138 11.60 -4.25 -16.90
CA PRO A 138 12.93 -4.55 -16.37
C PRO A 138 13.75 -3.27 -16.21
N THR A 139 14.24 -3.03 -15.00
CA THR A 139 14.94 -1.80 -14.66
C THR A 139 16.23 -2.12 -13.91
N THR A 140 17.35 -1.58 -14.38
CA THR A 140 18.64 -1.67 -13.68
C THR A 140 19.15 -0.29 -13.31
N MET A 141 19.86 -0.21 -12.18
CA MET A 141 20.52 1.03 -11.75
C MET A 141 21.97 1.02 -12.22
N ARG A 142 22.48 2.17 -12.64
CA ARG A 142 23.86 2.35 -13.07
C ARG A 142 24.46 3.59 -12.44
N ALA A 143 25.79 3.58 -12.28
CA ALA A 143 26.59 4.74 -11.91
C ALA A 143 27.77 4.86 -12.87
N GLY A 144 27.99 6.04 -13.45
CA GLY A 144 29.12 6.28 -14.34
C GLY A 144 29.18 5.30 -15.54
N GLY A 145 28.02 4.85 -16.02
CA GLY A 145 27.92 3.87 -17.12
C GLY A 145 28.16 2.40 -16.72
N ARG A 146 28.31 2.08 -15.43
CA ARG A 146 28.43 0.70 -14.94
C ARG A 146 27.16 0.30 -14.20
N GLU A 147 26.70 -0.92 -14.40
CA GLU A 147 25.58 -1.47 -13.65
C GLU A 147 25.96 -1.68 -12.18
N ILE A 148 25.06 -1.25 -11.30
CA ILE A 148 25.14 -1.49 -9.86
C ILE A 148 24.44 -2.82 -9.58
N PRO A 149 25.13 -3.83 -9.02
CA PRO A 149 24.50 -5.10 -8.71
C PRO A 149 23.51 -4.95 -7.56
N MET A 150 22.23 -5.08 -7.88
CA MET A 150 21.09 -5.02 -6.96
C MET A 150 20.25 -6.29 -7.06
N LEU A 151 19.46 -6.56 -6.03
CA LEU A 151 18.35 -7.51 -6.16
C LEU A 151 17.22 -6.80 -6.87
N TYR A 152 16.70 -7.37 -7.96
CA TYR A 152 15.62 -6.76 -8.72
C TYR A 152 14.33 -7.56 -8.57
N SER A 153 13.21 -6.87 -8.38
CA SER A 153 11.87 -7.46 -8.46
C SER A 153 10.89 -6.51 -9.16
N HIS A 154 9.85 -7.10 -9.74
CA HIS A 154 8.66 -6.37 -10.18
C HIS A 154 7.49 -6.81 -9.28
N GLY A 155 6.61 -5.88 -8.90
CA GLY A 155 5.37 -6.22 -8.16
C GLY A 155 4.13 -5.85 -8.92
N ILE A 156 4.24 -5.92 -10.24
CA ILE A 156 3.09 -5.82 -11.10
C ILE A 156 2.29 -7.13 -11.02
N ASN A 157 1.02 -7.02 -10.64
CA ASN A 157 0.07 -8.13 -10.71
C ASN A 157 -0.43 -8.34 -12.15
N GLU A 158 -1.28 -9.33 -12.38
CA GLU A 158 -1.84 -9.61 -13.72
C GLU A 158 -2.58 -8.41 -14.32
N GLU A 159 -3.34 -7.68 -13.50
CA GLU A 159 -4.05 -6.48 -13.93
C GLU A 159 -3.06 -5.41 -14.42
N GLY A 160 -2.01 -5.13 -13.65
CA GLY A 160 -0.97 -4.19 -14.05
C GLY A 160 -0.26 -4.62 -15.32
N ARG A 161 0.00 -5.92 -15.52
CA ARG A 161 0.62 -6.44 -16.74
C ARG A 161 -0.27 -6.26 -17.96
N ALA A 162 -1.58 -6.40 -17.79
CA ALA A 162 -2.55 -6.20 -18.84
C ALA A 162 -2.81 -4.71 -19.14
N ARG A 163 -2.52 -3.80 -18.19
CA ARG A 163 -2.78 -2.36 -18.33
C ARG A 163 -1.98 -1.74 -19.47
N VAL A 164 -2.69 -1.08 -20.38
CA VAL A 164 -2.09 -0.27 -21.46
C VAL A 164 -2.13 1.19 -21.05
N VAL A 165 -0.97 1.85 -21.07
CA VAL A 165 -0.84 3.29 -20.84
C VAL A 165 -0.63 3.96 -22.18
N ALA A 166 -1.59 4.80 -22.58
CA ALA A 166 -1.44 5.65 -23.75
C ALA A 166 -0.65 6.91 -23.37
N VAL A 167 0.43 7.20 -24.09
CA VAL A 167 1.27 8.38 -23.88
C VAL A 167 1.13 9.30 -25.10
N PRO A 168 0.28 10.34 -25.03
CA PRO A 168 0.10 11.29 -26.14
C PRO A 168 1.41 11.97 -26.55
N ALA A 169 1.43 12.60 -27.72
CA ALA A 169 2.54 13.45 -28.13
C ALA A 169 2.79 14.56 -27.09
N GLY A 170 4.02 14.64 -26.56
CA GLY A 170 4.37 15.54 -25.46
C GLY A 170 3.80 15.15 -24.09
N GLY A 171 3.01 14.08 -24.02
CA GLY A 171 2.42 13.54 -22.81
C GLY A 171 3.43 12.77 -21.96
N HIS A 172 2.99 12.38 -20.77
CA HIS A 172 3.84 11.77 -19.75
C HIS A 172 3.25 10.43 -19.27
N ALA A 173 4.11 9.57 -18.75
CA ALA A 173 3.82 8.37 -17.98
C ALA A 173 4.71 8.35 -16.73
N SER A 174 4.28 7.67 -15.67
CA SER A 174 5.05 7.48 -14.44
C SER A 174 5.44 6.02 -14.27
N LEU A 175 6.67 5.79 -13.82
CA LEU A 175 7.16 4.49 -13.37
C LEU A 175 7.63 4.64 -11.91
N ARG A 176 6.93 3.99 -10.98
CA ARG A 176 7.31 4.00 -9.57
C ARG A 176 8.48 3.06 -9.34
N LEU A 177 9.44 3.51 -8.53
CA LEU A 177 10.58 2.74 -8.06
C LEU A 177 10.63 2.74 -6.54
N ASP A 178 10.86 1.57 -5.96
CA ASP A 178 11.17 1.45 -4.53
C ASP A 178 12.60 0.94 -4.38
N TRP A 179 13.46 1.72 -3.74
CA TRP A 179 14.86 1.42 -3.51
C TRP A 179 15.09 1.18 -2.02
N SER A 180 15.31 -0.09 -1.67
CA SER A 180 15.52 -0.52 -0.28
C SER A 180 16.97 -0.89 -0.03
N GLY A 181 17.50 -0.42 1.11
CA GLY A 181 18.84 -0.71 1.59
C GLY A 181 18.99 -2.10 2.22
N PRO A 182 20.19 -2.41 2.76
CA PRO A 182 21.33 -1.51 2.85
C PRO A 182 22.02 -1.30 1.49
N PHE A 183 22.53 -0.09 1.25
CA PHE A 183 23.30 0.23 0.06
C PHE A 183 24.72 0.66 0.43
N CYS A 184 25.66 -0.28 0.33
CA CYS A 184 27.03 -0.15 0.85
C CYS A 184 28.12 0.01 -0.20
N GLN A 185 27.73 0.08 -1.48
CA GLN A 185 28.70 0.21 -2.57
C GLN A 185 29.02 1.68 -2.81
N PRO A 186 30.29 2.03 -3.07
CA PRO A 186 30.62 3.39 -3.50
C PRO A 186 29.95 3.68 -4.85
N VAL A 187 29.43 4.90 -4.98
CA VAL A 187 28.83 5.40 -6.22
C VAL A 187 29.84 6.29 -6.91
N ASP A 188 30.44 5.81 -8.00
CA ASP A 188 31.33 6.59 -8.84
C ASP A 188 30.55 7.15 -10.05
N GLY A 189 30.27 8.46 -10.03
CA GLY A 189 29.59 9.16 -11.11
C GLY A 189 28.07 9.33 -10.90
N GLN A 190 27.41 9.86 -11.92
CA GLN A 190 25.97 10.13 -11.86
C GLN A 190 25.15 8.84 -11.92
N LEU A 191 24.13 8.74 -11.06
CA LEU A 191 23.17 7.65 -11.08
C LEU A 191 22.22 7.78 -12.28
N GLU A 192 21.94 6.67 -12.94
CA GLU A 192 20.96 6.58 -14.02
C GLU A 192 20.23 5.23 -13.96
N LEU A 193 19.03 5.21 -14.51
CA LEU A 193 18.26 3.99 -14.71
C LEU A 193 18.40 3.54 -16.17
N ALA A 194 18.54 2.24 -16.36
CA ALA A 194 18.33 1.56 -17.63
C ALA A 194 16.96 0.89 -17.58
N ILE A 195 16.01 1.43 -18.32
CA ILE A 195 14.62 0.96 -18.32
C ILE A 195 14.39 0.25 -19.66
N GLU A 196 14.13 -1.06 -19.63
CA GLU A 196 13.74 -1.79 -20.83
C GLU A 196 12.31 -1.42 -21.21
N VAL A 197 12.16 -0.72 -22.33
CA VAL A 197 10.86 -0.35 -22.87
C VAL A 197 10.19 -1.62 -23.39
N PRO A 198 8.95 -1.92 -22.95
CA PRO A 198 8.26 -3.16 -23.32
C PRO A 198 8.11 -3.37 -24.82
N ASN A 199 7.77 -4.60 -25.22
CA ASN A 199 7.54 -4.99 -26.62
C ASN A 199 8.74 -4.74 -27.55
N GLY A 200 9.97 -4.84 -27.01
CA GLY A 200 11.20 -4.60 -27.78
C GLY A 200 11.41 -3.14 -28.15
N GLY A 201 10.89 -2.20 -27.35
CA GLY A 201 11.03 -0.77 -27.56
C GLY A 201 12.48 -0.26 -27.38
N GLY A 202 13.39 -1.08 -26.85
CA GLY A 202 14.78 -0.71 -26.58
C GLY A 202 15.00 -0.32 -25.12
N THR A 203 16.12 0.33 -24.82
CA THR A 203 16.47 0.73 -23.44
C THR A 203 16.43 2.25 -23.31
N LEU A 204 15.50 2.76 -22.50
CA LEU A 204 15.45 4.15 -22.10
C LEU A 204 16.48 4.41 -20.99
N ARG A 205 17.27 5.48 -21.15
CA ARG A 205 18.15 5.99 -20.09
C ARG A 205 17.44 7.11 -19.36
N ALA A 206 17.26 6.97 -18.06
CA ALA A 206 16.65 8.00 -17.23
C ALA A 206 17.64 8.45 -16.14
N PRO A 207 18.26 9.64 -16.25
CA PRO A 207 19.12 10.16 -15.19
C PRO A 207 18.36 10.32 -13.87
N ILE A 208 19.06 10.02 -12.78
CA ILE A 208 18.64 10.32 -11.42
C ILE A 208 19.35 11.59 -11.00
N THR A 209 18.57 12.62 -10.67
CA THR A 209 19.08 13.92 -10.20
C THR A 209 18.87 14.14 -8.71
N ALA A 210 18.15 13.23 -8.06
CA ALA A 210 18.03 13.19 -6.62
C ALA A 210 19.33 12.67 -5.99
N ASP A 211 19.80 13.34 -4.95
CA ASP A 211 21.05 13.00 -4.24
C ASP A 211 20.85 11.95 -3.14
N ASP A 212 19.59 11.71 -2.75
CA ASP A 212 19.25 10.73 -1.71
C ASP A 212 19.49 9.30 -2.19
N HIS A 213 20.04 8.48 -1.28
CA HIS A 213 20.19 7.04 -1.47
C HIS A 213 20.04 6.32 -0.13
N PRO A 214 19.65 5.03 -0.11
CA PRO A 214 19.64 4.25 1.11
C PRO A 214 21.02 4.25 1.76
N THR A 215 21.04 4.29 3.08
CA THR A 215 22.28 4.31 3.85
C THR A 215 22.86 2.90 4.03
N CYS A 216 24.19 2.82 4.11
CA CYS A 216 24.87 1.64 4.63
C CYS A 216 24.92 1.72 6.15
N GLN A 217 23.91 1.18 6.84
CA GLN A 217 23.97 1.12 8.30
C GLN A 217 25.06 0.14 8.73
N GLN A 218 26.14 0.64 9.36
CA GLN A 218 27.19 -0.20 9.95
C GLN A 218 26.80 -0.62 11.38
N ARG A 219 25.65 -1.29 11.53
CA ARG A 219 25.27 -1.92 12.80
C ARG A 219 25.76 -3.37 12.83
N GLU A 220 26.04 -3.86 14.04
CA GLU A 220 26.43 -5.25 14.28
C GLU A 220 25.39 -6.21 13.65
N GLY A 221 25.84 -7.13 12.80
CA GLY A 221 24.99 -8.12 12.12
C GLY A 221 24.58 -7.80 10.67
N ILE A 222 24.89 -6.62 10.13
CA ILE A 222 24.63 -6.32 8.70
C ILE A 222 25.75 -6.92 7.85
N ASN A 223 25.40 -7.82 6.94
CA ASN A 223 26.35 -8.45 6.02
C ASN A 223 26.96 -7.37 5.10
N PRO A 224 28.29 -7.18 5.04
CA PRO A 224 28.91 -6.20 4.15
C PRO A 224 28.70 -6.50 2.66
N ASN A 225 28.31 -7.74 2.33
CA ASN A 225 27.94 -8.16 0.98
C ASN A 225 26.43 -8.06 0.72
N ALA A 226 25.65 -7.47 1.65
CA ALA A 226 24.24 -7.21 1.42
C ALA A 226 24.08 -6.31 0.20
N ARG A 227 23.10 -6.66 -0.64
CA ARG A 227 22.76 -5.92 -1.84
C ARG A 227 21.47 -5.17 -1.58
N ALA A 228 21.45 -3.91 -1.99
CA ALA A 228 20.20 -3.16 -2.04
C ALA A 228 19.24 -3.84 -3.02
N SER A 229 17.94 -3.64 -2.77
CA SER A 229 16.88 -4.10 -3.64
C SER A 229 16.32 -2.92 -4.42
N LEU A 230 16.09 -3.12 -5.71
CA LEU A 230 15.35 -2.20 -6.56
C LEU A 230 14.07 -2.90 -7.00
N TYR A 231 12.97 -2.20 -6.82
CA TYR A 231 11.65 -2.62 -7.25
C TYR A 231 11.14 -1.63 -8.29
N ALA A 232 10.54 -2.13 -9.36
CA ALA A 232 9.86 -1.30 -10.35
C ALA A 232 8.40 -1.72 -10.54
N SER A 233 7.51 -0.72 -10.66
CA SER A 233 6.12 -0.94 -11.06
C SER A 233 5.99 -1.17 -12.57
N GLY A 234 4.76 -1.34 -13.06
CA GLY A 234 4.45 -1.05 -14.46
C GLY A 234 4.36 0.45 -14.70
N PHE A 235 4.29 0.87 -15.97
CA PHE A 235 3.94 2.23 -16.31
C PHE A 235 2.51 2.56 -15.89
N THR A 236 2.31 3.80 -15.49
CA THR A 236 1.01 4.37 -15.15
C THR A 236 0.86 5.74 -15.78
N GLU A 237 -0.37 6.22 -15.91
CA GLU A 237 -0.57 7.65 -16.19
C GLU A 237 -0.04 8.46 -15.00
N PRO A 238 0.58 9.63 -15.24
CA PRO A 238 1.05 10.48 -14.16
C PRO A 238 -0.11 10.76 -13.23
N VAL A 239 0.11 10.54 -11.93
CA VAL A 239 -0.88 10.95 -10.94
C VAL A 239 -1.00 12.46 -11.05
N VAL A 240 -2.16 12.94 -11.47
CA VAL A 240 -2.47 14.36 -11.38
C VAL A 240 -2.57 14.66 -9.90
N GLU A 241 -1.46 15.07 -9.29
CA GLU A 241 -1.42 15.58 -7.92
C GLU A 241 -2.30 16.84 -7.89
N SER A 242 -3.56 16.63 -7.54
CA SER A 242 -4.46 17.71 -7.21
C SER A 242 -4.14 18.13 -5.79
N ALA A 243 -3.84 19.41 -5.59
CA ALA A 243 -3.69 19.94 -4.25
C ALA A 243 -4.97 19.60 -3.47
N PRO A 244 -4.87 18.95 -2.30
CA PRO A 244 -6.04 18.65 -1.50
C PRO A 244 -6.86 19.91 -1.30
N PRO A 245 -8.19 19.86 -1.43
CA PRO A 245 -9.01 20.99 -1.02
C PRO A 245 -8.70 21.31 0.44
N SER A 246 -8.44 22.58 0.73
CA SER A 246 -8.18 23.01 2.11
C SER A 246 -9.41 22.72 2.96
N SER A 247 -9.28 21.83 3.95
CA SER A 247 -10.35 21.53 4.90
C SER A 247 -10.06 22.16 6.26
N ALA A 248 -11.08 22.76 6.89
CA ALA A 248 -10.94 23.29 8.25
C ALA A 248 -10.73 22.17 9.28
N LEU A 249 -11.13 20.93 8.95
CA LEU A 249 -10.95 19.74 9.77
C LEU A 249 -9.49 19.33 9.93
N THR A 250 -8.59 19.88 9.11
CA THR A 250 -7.14 19.68 9.23
C THR A 250 -6.57 20.19 10.56
N ARG A 251 -7.33 21.06 11.24
CA ARG A 251 -6.97 21.62 12.55
C ARG A 251 -7.47 20.81 13.74
N LEU A 252 -8.23 19.74 13.52
CA LEU A 252 -8.67 18.88 14.61
C LEU A 252 -7.48 18.19 15.27
N THR A 253 -7.54 18.08 16.61
CA THR A 253 -6.61 17.27 17.39
C THR A 253 -7.26 15.95 17.78
N VAL A 254 -6.49 14.88 17.83
CA VAL A 254 -6.95 13.52 18.12
C VAL A 254 -6.31 13.02 19.40
N THR A 255 -7.09 12.41 20.27
CA THR A 255 -6.60 11.63 21.41
C THR A 255 -7.34 10.30 21.46
N VAL A 256 -6.60 9.21 21.67
CA VAL A 256 -7.13 7.85 21.67
C VAL A 256 -6.86 7.21 23.02
N ALA A 257 -7.87 6.59 23.61
CA ALA A 257 -7.75 5.87 24.87
C ALA A 257 -8.56 4.57 24.82
N GLY A 258 -7.94 3.45 25.20
CA GLY A 258 -8.59 2.16 25.28
C GLY A 258 -8.15 1.39 26.53
N PRO A 259 -8.75 0.22 26.80
CA PRO A 259 -8.37 -0.57 27.96
C PRO A 259 -6.97 -1.17 27.77
N PRO A 260 -6.23 -1.41 28.87
CA PRO A 260 -4.86 -1.93 28.82
C PRO A 260 -4.80 -3.42 28.44
N THR A 261 -5.94 -4.12 28.40
CA THR A 261 -6.03 -5.55 28.13
C THR A 261 -7.24 -5.87 27.26
N ALA A 262 -7.15 -6.95 26.47
CA ALA A 262 -8.26 -7.45 25.66
C ALA A 262 -8.18 -8.97 25.51
N ALA A 263 -9.33 -9.65 25.40
CA ALA A 263 -9.36 -11.09 25.14
C ALA A 263 -9.22 -11.36 23.63
N ALA A 264 -8.52 -12.45 23.27
CA ALA A 264 -8.46 -12.89 21.88
C ALA A 264 -9.86 -13.23 21.35
N GLY A 265 -10.17 -12.84 20.10
CA GLY A 265 -11.47 -13.06 19.47
C GLY A 265 -12.60 -12.17 19.99
N SER A 266 -12.30 -11.20 20.87
CA SER A 266 -13.29 -10.28 21.42
C SER A 266 -13.43 -8.98 20.62
N ARG A 267 -14.51 -8.24 20.89
CA ARG A 267 -14.65 -6.85 20.47
C ARG A 267 -14.07 -5.92 21.54
N LEU A 268 -13.09 -5.13 21.13
CA LEU A 268 -12.42 -4.13 21.94
C LEU A 268 -13.12 -2.77 21.74
N THR A 269 -13.67 -2.22 22.81
CA THR A 269 -14.24 -0.87 22.81
C THR A 269 -13.21 0.13 23.32
N PHE A 270 -13.09 1.27 22.65
CA PHE A 270 -12.17 2.34 23.01
C PHE A 270 -12.78 3.71 22.67
N ARG A 271 -12.11 4.80 23.05
CA ARG A 271 -12.59 6.16 22.85
C ARG A 271 -11.63 6.98 22.00
N VAL A 272 -12.20 7.77 21.10
CA VAL A 272 -11.49 8.78 20.32
C VAL A 272 -12.07 10.14 20.67
N THR A 273 -11.21 11.07 21.09
CA THR A 273 -11.59 12.46 21.36
C THR A 273 -11.06 13.35 20.25
N LEU A 274 -11.97 14.05 19.57
CA LEU A 274 -11.65 15.08 18.59
C LEU A 274 -11.76 16.45 19.25
N GLY A 275 -10.67 17.21 19.28
CA GLY A 275 -10.62 18.58 19.79
C GLY A 275 -10.62 19.60 18.68
N ASN A 276 -11.41 20.67 18.83
CA ASN A 276 -11.39 21.84 17.95
C ASN A 276 -10.62 22.98 18.63
N PRO A 277 -9.33 23.19 18.32
CA PRO A 277 -8.54 24.25 18.92
C PRO A 277 -8.83 25.64 18.32
N THR A 278 -9.73 25.74 17.35
CA THR A 278 -9.98 26.99 16.62
C THR A 278 -10.96 27.90 17.36
N GLY A 279 -10.99 29.17 16.98
CA GLY A 279 -11.93 30.16 17.52
C GLY A 279 -13.36 30.07 16.96
N GLY A 280 -13.64 29.14 16.04
CA GLY A 280 -14.96 28.95 15.43
C GLY A 280 -15.42 27.49 15.48
N PRO A 281 -16.71 27.21 15.32
CA PRO A 281 -17.18 25.83 15.19
C PRO A 281 -16.61 25.18 13.93
N LEU A 282 -16.33 23.87 14.00
CA LEU A 282 -15.92 23.06 12.86
C LEU A 282 -17.05 22.13 12.45
N THR A 283 -17.59 22.33 11.25
CA THR A 283 -18.63 21.48 10.65
C THR A 283 -18.05 20.15 10.19
N LEU A 284 -18.71 19.04 10.55
CA LEU A 284 -18.36 17.69 10.16
C LEU A 284 -19.13 17.24 8.91
N ASP A 285 -19.36 18.14 7.96
CA ASP A 285 -20.03 17.88 6.68
C ASP A 285 -19.11 18.31 5.53
N PRO A 286 -18.67 17.40 4.64
CA PRO A 286 -18.95 15.96 4.66
C PRO A 286 -18.38 15.27 5.90
N CYS A 287 -19.08 14.23 6.37
CA CYS A 287 -18.66 13.47 7.54
C CYS A 287 -17.32 12.77 7.28
N PRO A 288 -16.28 13.07 8.08
CA PRO A 288 -14.92 12.63 7.76
C PRO A 288 -14.76 11.12 7.93
N GLY A 289 -13.82 10.58 7.18
CA GLY A 289 -13.37 9.21 7.34
C GLY A 289 -12.36 9.06 8.46
N TYR A 290 -12.08 7.82 8.82
CA TYR A 290 -10.97 7.45 9.67
C TYR A 290 -10.46 6.07 9.29
N SER A 291 -9.20 5.78 9.64
CA SER A 291 -8.66 4.43 9.60
C SER A 291 -8.44 3.87 11.00
N ILE A 292 -8.60 2.56 11.12
CA ILE A 292 -8.11 1.77 12.26
C ILE A 292 -7.06 0.81 11.73
N GLU A 293 -5.88 0.89 12.33
CA GLU A 293 -4.76 -0.02 12.11
C GLU A 293 -4.56 -0.86 13.36
N ARG A 294 -4.42 -2.17 13.16
CA ARG A 294 -4.11 -3.14 14.21
C ARG A 294 -2.77 -3.77 13.90
N PHE A 295 -1.84 -3.65 14.84
CA PHE A 295 -0.49 -4.12 14.68
C PHE A 295 -0.02 -4.97 15.87
N SER A 296 0.54 -6.13 15.59
CA SER A 296 1.27 -6.95 16.56
C SER A 296 2.43 -7.65 15.87
N LEU A 297 3.64 -7.50 16.41
CA LEU A 297 4.82 -8.19 15.90
C LEU A 297 4.63 -9.70 16.03
N GLY A 298 4.82 -10.43 14.91
CA GLY A 298 4.88 -11.88 14.89
C GLY A 298 6.15 -12.41 15.57
N ASP A 299 6.20 -13.72 15.76
CA ASP A 299 7.38 -14.43 16.25
C ASP A 299 7.52 -15.80 15.57
N ALA A 300 8.53 -16.60 15.95
CA ALA A 300 8.79 -17.91 15.36
C ALA A 300 7.62 -18.91 15.43
N THR A 301 6.61 -18.64 16.26
CA THR A 301 5.46 -19.51 16.50
C THR A 301 4.12 -18.83 16.25
N ASN A 302 4.11 -17.56 15.84
CA ASN A 302 2.91 -16.76 15.71
C ASN A 302 3.00 -15.79 14.53
N GLU A 303 1.93 -15.76 13.74
CA GLU A 303 1.81 -14.79 12.66
C GLU A 303 1.73 -13.34 13.21
N PRO A 304 2.30 -12.38 12.48
CA PRO A 304 2.08 -10.97 12.75
C PRO A 304 0.63 -10.59 12.51
N VAL A 305 0.17 -9.56 13.21
CA VAL A 305 -1.09 -8.87 12.88
C VAL A 305 -0.71 -7.55 12.23
N ASN A 306 -1.16 -7.33 11.01
CA ASN A 306 -1.04 -6.05 10.32
C ASN A 306 -2.29 -5.86 9.46
N THR A 307 -3.30 -5.20 10.02
CA THR A 307 -4.57 -4.98 9.33
C THR A 307 -4.93 -3.51 9.34
N PHE A 308 -5.56 -3.07 8.25
CA PHE A 308 -6.01 -1.69 8.04
C PHE A 308 -7.47 -1.73 7.59
N GLN A 309 -8.29 -0.86 8.17
CA GLN A 309 -9.69 -0.67 7.78
C GLN A 309 -10.03 0.81 7.69
N LEU A 310 -10.93 1.15 6.77
CA LEU A 310 -11.46 2.49 6.56
C LEU A 310 -12.95 2.55 6.88
N TYR A 311 -13.33 3.60 7.61
CA TYR A 311 -14.70 3.83 8.06
C TYR A 311 -15.05 5.31 7.98
N ARG A 312 -16.34 5.62 7.98
CA ARG A 312 -16.88 6.96 8.20
C ARG A 312 -17.22 7.16 9.67
N LEU A 313 -16.94 8.35 10.21
CA LEU A 313 -17.46 8.71 11.54
C LEU A 313 -18.99 8.71 11.54
N ASN A 314 -19.58 8.51 12.72
CA ASN A 314 -21.01 8.71 12.90
C ASN A 314 -21.30 10.20 13.19
N CYS A 315 -21.54 11.03 12.18
CA CYS A 315 -21.86 12.45 12.38
C CYS A 315 -23.35 12.75 12.57
N ARG A 316 -24.21 11.73 12.67
CA ARG A 316 -25.66 11.92 12.84
C ARG A 316 -26.05 12.61 14.15
N PRO A 317 -25.55 12.17 15.32
CA PRO A 317 -25.86 12.82 16.59
C PRO A 317 -25.09 14.12 16.82
N LEU A 318 -23.99 14.34 16.07
CA LEU A 318 -23.12 15.49 16.21
C LEU A 318 -22.59 15.95 14.85
N THR A 319 -23.10 17.07 14.35
CA THR A 319 -22.76 17.62 13.03
C THR A 319 -21.65 18.67 13.06
N GLN A 320 -21.25 19.14 14.25
CA GLN A 320 -20.19 20.13 14.43
C GLN A 320 -19.52 20.03 15.80
N ILE A 321 -18.26 20.44 15.88
CA ILE A 321 -17.52 20.58 17.14
C ILE A 321 -17.42 22.08 17.47
N PRO A 322 -17.96 22.55 18.61
CA PRO A 322 -17.88 23.97 19.01
C PRO A 322 -16.44 24.49 19.07
N ALA A 323 -16.28 25.82 18.99
CA ALA A 323 -14.98 26.49 19.17
C ALA A 323 -14.38 26.12 20.54
N GLY A 324 -13.11 25.72 20.56
CA GLY A 324 -12.44 25.23 21.77
C GLY A 324 -13.03 23.94 22.37
N GLY A 325 -14.02 23.33 21.71
CA GLY A 325 -14.77 22.19 22.21
C GLY A 325 -14.15 20.83 21.84
N THR A 326 -14.75 19.78 22.38
CA THR A 326 -14.36 18.39 22.10
C THR A 326 -15.57 17.53 21.77
N ALA A 327 -15.38 16.52 20.93
CA ALA A 327 -16.32 15.45 20.67
C ALA A 327 -15.69 14.11 21.03
N VAL A 328 -16.41 13.26 21.78
CA VAL A 328 -15.94 11.92 22.15
C VAL A 328 -16.73 10.90 21.36
N TYR A 329 -16.04 10.02 20.66
CA TYR A 329 -16.60 8.89 19.93
C TYR A 329 -16.25 7.60 20.66
N GLU A 330 -17.25 6.79 20.94
CA GLU A 330 -17.04 5.38 21.24
C GLU A 330 -16.72 4.66 19.93
N MET A 331 -15.70 3.80 19.96
CA MET A 331 -15.20 3.07 18.80
C MET A 331 -15.08 1.60 19.15
N VAL A 332 -15.24 0.74 18.15
CA VAL A 332 -15.12 -0.71 18.30
C VAL A 332 -14.12 -1.24 17.28
N THR A 333 -13.31 -2.21 17.69
CA THR A 333 -12.47 -3.01 16.80
C THR A 333 -12.43 -4.46 17.25
N GLU A 334 -12.15 -5.39 16.34
CA GLU A 334 -12.03 -6.80 16.69
C GLU A 334 -10.58 -7.16 17.05
N VAL A 335 -10.41 -8.03 18.04
CA VAL A 335 -9.13 -8.66 18.38
C VAL A 335 -9.06 -10.02 17.69
N PRO A 336 -8.07 -10.30 16.83
CA PRO A 336 -8.00 -11.58 16.15
C PRO A 336 -7.98 -12.76 17.12
N ALA A 337 -8.79 -13.79 16.86
CA ALA A 337 -8.89 -14.99 17.70
C ALA A 337 -7.60 -15.81 17.73
N SER A 338 -6.73 -15.66 16.73
CA SER A 338 -5.42 -16.31 16.65
C SER A 338 -4.37 -15.70 17.58
N MET A 339 -4.66 -14.54 18.20
CA MET A 339 -3.71 -13.91 19.12
C MET A 339 -3.55 -14.72 20.41
N ARG A 340 -2.30 -14.99 20.81
CA ARG A 340 -2.01 -15.64 22.09
C ARG A 340 -1.96 -14.64 23.24
N ALA A 341 -2.34 -15.12 24.42
CA ALA A 341 -2.19 -14.38 25.67
C ALA A 341 -0.74 -13.91 25.88
N GLY A 342 -0.59 -12.72 26.47
CA GLY A 342 0.69 -12.08 26.72
C GLY A 342 1.19 -11.15 25.60
N ARG A 343 0.67 -11.29 24.38
CA ARG A 343 1.06 -10.42 23.24
C ARG A 343 0.51 -9.01 23.39
N GLU A 344 1.21 -8.05 22.80
CA GLU A 344 0.73 -6.68 22.67
C GLU A 344 0.06 -6.48 21.30
N LEU A 345 -1.13 -5.91 21.32
CA LEU A 345 -1.83 -5.39 20.14
C LEU A 345 -1.80 -3.87 20.22
N SER A 346 -1.18 -3.21 19.25
CA SER A 346 -1.25 -1.76 19.08
C SER A 346 -2.43 -1.43 18.17
N ILE A 347 -3.22 -0.44 18.59
CA ILE A 347 -4.36 0.07 17.83
C ILE A 347 -4.04 1.54 17.53
N THR A 348 -3.86 1.84 16.24
CA THR A 348 -3.63 3.19 15.76
C THR A 348 -4.91 3.66 15.07
N TRP A 349 -5.45 4.79 15.51
CA TRP A 349 -6.61 5.44 14.90
C TRP A 349 -6.15 6.73 14.23
N LYS A 350 -6.56 6.95 12.97
CA LYS A 350 -6.14 8.13 12.20
C LYS A 350 -7.35 8.81 11.57
N LEU A 351 -7.42 10.13 11.69
CA LEU A 351 -8.41 10.93 10.97
C LEU A 351 -8.04 10.94 9.48
N TYR A 352 -9.00 10.62 8.62
CA TYR A 352 -8.79 10.54 7.17
C TYR A 352 -9.71 11.54 6.45
N LEU A 353 -9.08 12.50 5.77
CA LEU A 353 -9.77 13.51 4.98
C LEU A 353 -9.47 13.28 3.48
N PRO A 354 -10.39 13.63 2.57
CA PRO A 354 -10.15 13.57 1.13
C PRO A 354 -8.82 14.21 0.71
N HIS A 355 -8.01 13.48 -0.07
CA HIS A 355 -6.74 13.93 -0.66
C HIS A 355 -5.68 14.38 0.35
N TYR A 356 -5.85 14.09 1.64
CA TYR A 356 -5.13 14.76 2.71
C TYR A 356 -3.87 14.01 3.17
N VAL A 357 -2.77 14.74 3.33
CA VAL A 357 -1.55 14.27 3.99
C VAL A 357 -1.67 14.51 5.49
N GLN A 358 -1.53 13.45 6.29
CA GLN A 358 -1.75 13.50 7.73
C GLN A 358 -0.84 14.51 8.44
N GLY A 359 -1.45 15.39 9.23
CA GLY A 359 -0.75 16.35 10.08
C GLY A 359 -0.39 15.77 11.44
N ARG A 360 0.59 16.40 12.11
CA ARG A 360 0.90 16.09 13.52
C ARG A 360 -0.35 16.32 14.38
N GLY A 361 -0.74 15.31 15.16
CA GLY A 361 -1.88 15.40 16.08
C GLY A 361 -3.22 14.92 15.52
N GLN A 362 -3.25 14.34 14.33
CA GLN A 362 -4.46 13.77 13.72
C GLN A 362 -4.56 12.25 13.79
N PHE A 363 -3.75 11.65 14.67
CA PHE A 363 -3.82 10.25 15.02
C PHE A 363 -3.55 10.07 16.51
N GLY A 364 -3.90 8.89 17.02
CA GLY A 364 -3.43 8.43 18.31
C GLY A 364 -3.30 6.93 18.33
N VAL A 365 -2.56 6.43 19.32
CA VAL A 365 -2.24 5.02 19.48
C VAL A 365 -2.43 4.62 20.94
N PHE A 366 -2.91 3.41 21.17
CA PHE A 366 -2.81 2.73 22.45
C PHE A 366 -2.46 1.26 22.24
N THR A 367 -2.01 0.61 23.31
CA THR A 367 -1.65 -0.81 23.28
C THR A 367 -2.49 -1.57 24.30
N ALA A 368 -3.01 -2.71 23.90
CA ALA A 368 -3.69 -3.65 24.77
C ALA A 368 -2.89 -4.96 24.83
N LYS A 369 -2.71 -5.49 26.05
CA LYS A 369 -2.13 -6.82 26.27
C LYS A 369 -3.21 -7.89 26.15
N ILE A 370 -2.96 -8.91 25.34
CA ILE A 370 -3.90 -10.02 25.15
C ILE A 370 -3.92 -10.90 26.40
N THR A 371 -5.11 -11.26 26.87
CA THR A 371 -5.32 -12.12 28.05
C THR A 371 -5.92 -13.46 27.70
#